data_AF-A0A430EMN1-F1
#
_entry.id   AF-A0A430EMN1-F1
#
_cell.length_a   1.000
_cell.length_b   1.000
_cell.length_c   1.000
_cell.angle_alpha   90.00
_cell.angle_beta   90.00
_cell.angle_gamma   90.00
#
_symmetry.space_group_name_H-M   'P 1'
#
loop_
_entity.id
_entity.type
_entity.pdbx_description
1 polymer ?
#
loop_
_entity_poly.entity_id
_entity_poly.type
_entity_poly.pdbx_seq_one_letter_code
_entity_poly.pdbx_strand_id
1 'polypeptide(L)'
;MQLDDQLVRYFGTADLGALTPPALASGIERMKVDLGLETDRARRFALWALLFMLGSAPDLDVTFEDEADREAARNFMDLSDQQD
;
A
#
# COMPACT_ATOMS: atom_id res chain seq x y z
N MET A 1 11.44 -7.35 1.24
CA MET A 1 10.16 -7.21 1.93
C MET A 1 9.28 -8.34 1.46
N GLN A 2 8.72 -9.15 2.36
CA GLN A 2 7.68 -10.12 2.05
C GLN A 2 6.31 -9.54 2.38
N LEU A 3 5.29 -9.88 1.59
CA LEU A 3 3.92 -9.40 1.79
C LEU A 3 3.39 -9.80 3.16
N ASP A 4 3.52 -11.07 3.54
CA ASP A 4 3.04 -11.58 4.82
C ASP A 4 3.68 -10.86 6.02
N ASP A 5 4.98 -10.53 5.94
CA ASP A 5 5.66 -9.75 6.97
C ASP A 5 5.09 -8.33 7.10
N GLN A 6 4.67 -7.72 5.98
CA GLN A 6 3.99 -6.41 6.03
C GLN A 6 2.61 -6.55 6.65
N LEU A 7 1.85 -7.58 6.29
CA LEU A 7 0.52 -7.80 6.86
C LEU A 7 0.60 -8.02 8.38
N VAL A 8 1.53 -8.86 8.83
CA VAL A 8 1.78 -9.07 10.26
C VAL A 8 2.23 -7.79 10.95
N ARG A 9 3.08 -6.96 10.33
CA ARG A 9 3.54 -5.69 10.89
C ARG A 9 2.40 -4.69 11.16
N TYR A 10 1.46 -4.56 10.23
CA TYR A 10 0.40 -3.55 10.30
C TYR A 10 -0.89 -4.05 10.94
N PHE A 11 -1.19 -5.35 10.79
CA PHE A 11 -2.47 -5.94 11.21
C PHE A 11 -2.31 -7.02 12.30
N GLY A 12 -1.08 -7.43 12.63
CA GLY A 12 -0.81 -8.49 13.61
C GLY A 12 -1.06 -9.91 13.09
N THR A 13 -1.48 -10.05 11.83
CA THR A 13 -1.79 -11.31 11.15
C THR A 13 -1.64 -11.14 9.64
N ALA A 14 -1.37 -12.23 8.92
CA ALA A 14 -1.44 -12.28 7.46
C ALA A 14 -2.87 -12.56 6.94
N ASP A 15 -3.78 -13.02 7.81
CA ASP A 15 -5.18 -13.25 7.49
C ASP A 15 -6.02 -11.99 7.76
N LEU A 16 -6.26 -11.20 6.72
CA LEU A 16 -7.09 -9.99 6.81
C LEU A 16 -8.58 -10.32 7.08
N GLY A 17 -9.05 -11.52 6.72
CA GLY A 17 -10.42 -11.96 6.97
C GLY A 17 -10.73 -12.17 8.45
N ALA A 18 -9.70 -12.37 9.27
CA ALA A 18 -9.80 -12.45 10.72
C ALA A 18 -9.94 -11.08 11.42
N LEU A 19 -9.76 -9.97 10.69
CA LEU A 19 -9.78 -8.62 11.28
C LEU A 19 -11.19 -8.08 11.46
N THR A 20 -11.40 -7.35 12.56
CA THR A 20 -12.57 -6.48 12.69
C THR A 20 -12.39 -5.24 11.79
N PRO A 21 -13.48 -4.61 11.31
CA PRO A 21 -13.38 -3.40 10.50
C PRO A 21 -12.58 -2.26 11.17
N PRO A 22 -12.72 -1.99 12.50
CA PRO A 22 -11.88 -0.99 13.17
C PRO A 22 -10.39 -1.37 13.21
N ALA A 23 -10.05 -2.65 13.32
CA ALA A 23 -8.66 -3.11 13.32
C ALA A 23 -8.03 -2.93 11.93
N LEU A 24 -8.76 -3.27 10.86
CA LEU A 24 -8.33 -3.03 9.48
C LEU A 24 -8.10 -1.53 9.23
N ALA A 25 -9.06 -0.67 9.60
CA ALA A 25 -8.94 0.78 9.46
C ALA A 25 -7.71 1.33 10.22
N SER A 26 -7.48 0.87 11.45
CA SER A 26 -6.32 1.31 12.25
C SER A 26 -4.99 0.92 11.60
N GLY A 27 -4.92 -0.29 11.02
CA GLY A 27 -3.73 -0.74 10.29
C GLY A 27 -3.47 0.09 9.03
N ILE A 28 -4.52 0.40 8.27
CA ILE A 28 -4.44 1.28 7.08
C ILE A 28 -3.94 2.68 7.45
N GLU A 29 -4.45 3.27 8.52
CA GLU A 29 -4.01 4.60 8.95
C GLU A 29 -2.52 4.59 9.34
N ARG A 30 -2.06 3.56 10.06
CA ARG A 30 -0.64 3.39 10.36
C ARG A 30 0.21 3.23 9.11
N MET A 31 -0.27 2.49 8.11
CA MET A 31 0.42 2.35 6.82
C MET A 31 0.54 3.66 6.06
N LYS A 32 -0.51 4.50 6.04
CA LYS A 32 -0.47 5.83 5.41
C LYS A 32 0.56 6.75 6.08
N VAL A 33 0.67 6.70 7.40
CA VAL A 33 1.72 7.43 8.14
C VAL A 33 3.10 6.95 7.74
N ASP A 34 3.34 5.63 7.73
CA ASP A 34 4.63 5.06 7.32
C ASP A 34 4.96 5.40 5.86
N LEU A 35 3.97 5.39 4.96
CA LEU A 35 4.14 5.81 3.56
C LEU A 35 4.62 7.26 3.46
N GLY A 36 4.01 8.18 4.22
CA GLY A 36 4.40 9.59 4.23
C GLY A 36 5.79 9.86 4.81
N LEU A 37 6.32 8.94 5.62
CA LEU A 37 7.67 9.03 6.21
C LEU A 37 8.73 8.27 5.40
N GLU A 38 8.32 7.39 4.49
CA GLU A 38 9.23 6.53 3.76
C GLU A 38 10.06 7.33 2.75
N THR A 39 11.35 7.06 2.65
CA THR A 39 12.28 7.75 1.72
C THR A 39 12.88 6.83 0.67
N ASP A 40 12.88 5.51 0.91
CA ASP A 40 13.29 4.52 -0.09
C ASP A 40 12.19 4.36 -1.15
N ARG A 41 12.52 4.64 -2.42
CA ARG A 41 11.57 4.61 -3.54
C ARG A 41 10.87 3.26 -3.69
N ALA A 42 11.63 2.17 -3.59
CA ALA A 42 11.10 0.82 -3.75
C ALA A 42 10.13 0.45 -2.62
N ARG A 43 10.46 0.80 -1.37
CA ARG A 43 9.59 0.57 -0.22
C ARG A 43 8.37 1.48 -0.24
N ARG A 44 8.50 2.75 -0.65
CA ARG A 44 7.39 3.68 -0.81
C ARG A 44 6.39 3.14 -1.83
N PHE A 45 6.88 2.68 -2.98
CA PHE A 45 6.06 2.01 -3.99
C PHE A 45 5.36 0.77 -3.43
N ALA A 46 6.08 -0.10 -2.72
CA ALA A 46 5.49 -1.31 -2.15
C ALA A 46 4.38 -1.01 -1.12
N LEU A 47 4.57 0.00 -0.25
CA LEU A 47 3.54 0.43 0.70
C LEU A 47 2.32 1.00 -0.01
N TRP A 48 2.53 1.84 -1.02
CA TRP A 48 1.45 2.40 -1.82
C TRP A 48 0.67 1.32 -2.58
N ALA A 49 1.35 0.35 -3.20
CA ALA A 49 0.71 -0.76 -3.92
C ALA A 49 -0.14 -1.63 -2.97
N LEU A 50 0.32 -1.87 -1.74
CA LEU A 50 -0.47 -2.57 -0.74
C LEU A 50 -1.71 -1.76 -0.32
N LEU A 51 -1.59 -0.44 -0.14
CA LEU A 51 -2.73 0.43 0.10
C LEU A 51 -3.72 0.44 -1.07
N PHE A 52 -3.24 0.35 -2.32
CA PHE A 52 -4.08 0.27 -3.50
C PHE A 52 -4.91 -1.01 -3.51
N MET A 53 -4.28 -2.17 -3.26
CA MET A 53 -5.00 -3.45 -3.13
C MET A 53 -6.03 -3.45 -1.98
N LEU A 54 -5.80 -2.65 -0.94
CA LEU A 54 -6.74 -2.44 0.18
C LEU A 54 -7.78 -1.33 -0.10
N GLY A 55 -7.82 -0.75 -1.31
CA GLY A 55 -8.75 0.30 -1.69
C GLY A 55 -8.55 1.64 -0.95
N SER A 56 -7.34 1.88 -0.44
CA SER A 56 -7.02 3.00 0.46
C SER A 56 -5.76 3.78 0.04
N ALA A 57 -5.28 3.59 -1.18
CA ALA A 57 -4.14 4.32 -1.73
C ALA A 57 -4.41 5.83 -1.85
N PRO A 58 -3.49 6.69 -1.41
CA PRO A 58 -3.51 8.11 -1.77
C PRO A 58 -3.20 8.33 -3.26
N ASP A 59 -3.53 9.53 -3.75
CA ASP A 59 -3.26 9.94 -5.13
C ASP A 59 -1.77 9.89 -5.48
N LEU A 60 -1.48 9.58 -6.76
CA LEU A 60 -0.11 9.43 -7.25
C LEU A 60 0.69 10.73 -7.15
N ASP A 61 0.08 11.86 -7.46
CA ASP A 61 0.76 13.16 -7.44
C ASP A 61 1.11 13.63 -6.01
N VAL A 62 0.38 13.11 -5.00
CA VAL A 62 0.66 13.35 -3.58
C VAL A 62 1.72 12.37 -3.06
N THR A 63 1.71 11.13 -3.55
CA THR A 63 2.59 10.06 -3.04
C THR A 63 3.99 10.10 -3.67
N PHE A 64 4.06 10.39 -4.97
CA PHE A 64 5.27 10.29 -5.76
C PHE A 64 5.61 11.64 -6.39
N GLU A 65 6.80 12.14 -6.08
CA GLU A 65 7.31 13.38 -6.66
C GLU A 65 7.84 13.18 -8.09
N ASP A 66 8.45 12.02 -8.34
CA ASP A 66 9.12 11.67 -9.59
C ASP A 66 8.14 11.01 -10.57
N GLU A 67 8.14 11.47 -11.82
CA GLU A 67 7.22 10.97 -12.85
C GLU A 67 7.43 9.49 -13.13
N ALA A 68 8.67 9.00 -13.04
CA ALA A 68 8.97 7.59 -13.24
C ALA A 68 8.28 6.69 -12.19
N ASP A 69 8.12 7.17 -10.95
CA ASP A 69 7.43 6.43 -9.90
C ASP A 69 5.91 6.44 -10.12
N ARG A 70 5.36 7.56 -10.61
CA ARG A 70 3.94 7.65 -10.99
C ARG A 70 3.61 6.72 -12.15
N GLU A 71 4.47 6.67 -13.18
CA GLU A 71 4.33 5.74 -14.29
C GLU A 71 4.41 4.28 -13.83
N ALA A 72 5.34 3.95 -12.92
CA ALA A 72 5.38 2.62 -12.32
C ALA A 72 4.07 2.26 -11.59
N ALA A 73 3.47 3.24 -10.90
CA ALA A 73 2.21 3.05 -10.19
C ALA A 73 1.01 2.91 -11.14
N ARG A 74 0.94 3.71 -12.22
CA ARG A 74 -0.07 3.57 -13.29
C ARG A 74 0.00 2.20 -13.95
N ASN A 75 1.21 1.75 -14.31
CA ASN A 75 1.42 0.41 -14.85
C ASN A 75 0.93 -0.69 -13.90
N PHE A 76 1.13 -0.52 -12.59
CA PHE A 76 0.62 -1.46 -11.59
C PHE A 76 -0.92 -1.48 -11.51
N MET A 77 -1.57 -0.31 -11.57
CA MET A 77 -3.03 -0.21 -11.64
C MET A 77 -3.56 -0.94 -12.89
N ASP A 78 -2.99 -0.64 -14.07
CA ASP A 78 -3.40 -1.24 -15.34
C ASP A 78 -3.27 -2.77 -15.32
N LEU A 79 -2.20 -3.30 -14.72
CA LEU A 79 -2.00 -4.74 -14.57
C LEU A 79 -2.98 -5.37 -13.59
N SER A 80 -3.39 -4.65 -12.54
CA SER A 80 -4.34 -5.13 -11.53
C SER A 80 -5.75 -5.20 -12.10
N ASP A 81 -6.16 -4.19 -12.86
CA ASP A 81 -7.47 -4.12 -13.50
C ASP A 81 -7.63 -5.17 -14.63
N GLN A 82 -6.53 -5.64 -15.21
CA GLN A 82 -6.53 -6.71 -16.21
C GLN A 82 -6.72 -8.12 -15.63
N GLN A 83 -6.78 -8.28 -14.31
CA GLN A 83 -6.95 -9.58 -13.66
C GLN A 83 -8.40 -9.88 -13.26
N ASP A 84 -9.36 -9.02 -13.64
CA ASP A 84 -10.81 -9.20 -13.45
C ASP A 84 -11.51 -9.86 -14.66
#